data_AF-A0A521SN17-F1
#
_entry.id   AF-A0A521SN17-F1
#
_cell.length_a   1.000
_cell.length_b   1.000
_cell.length_c   1.000
_cell.angle_alpha   90.00
_cell.angle_beta   90.00
_cell.angle_gamma   90.00
#
_symmetry.space_group_name_H-M   'P 1'
#
loop_
_entity.id
_entity.type
_entity.pdbx_description
1 polymer ?
#
loop_
_entity_poly.entity_id
_entity_poly.type
_entity_poly.pdbx_seq_one_letter_code
_entity_poly.pdbx_strand_id
1 'polypeptide(L)'
;MSPESDIFDQIRLFLPKYLTPQETRDLYSELSKFPENKSFYLYNADLQKQMLQGDGWRGFIVIDFATGARKSVSGIILSNSCDISIDNVRDLPVNLLFAPLIEIQKYVLRLKTIGKTEHQIENIIRDIRKQRVTSIFYLPECQGIIQESIIALDDIHAHPLQDFISRKPTPLFTLNQYAFYLFLIKLSIHFSRFQEGISRFNDAA
;
A
#
# COMPACT_ATOMS: atom_id res chain seq x y z
N MET A 1 -33.67 0.73 -10.43
CA MET A 1 -32.31 0.18 -10.25
C MET A 1 -31.74 0.83 -9.01
N SER A 2 -31.27 0.06 -8.03
CA SER A 2 -30.78 0.63 -6.77
C SER A 2 -29.43 1.33 -6.99
N PRO A 3 -29.12 2.41 -6.25
CA PRO A 3 -27.85 3.14 -6.36
C PRO A 3 -26.60 2.26 -6.19
N GLU A 4 -26.74 1.14 -5.48
CA GLU A 4 -25.67 0.15 -5.30
C GLU A 4 -25.27 -0.53 -6.63
N SER A 5 -26.21 -0.78 -7.56
CA SER A 5 -25.89 -1.46 -8.83
C SER A 5 -24.95 -0.66 -9.74
N ASP A 6 -24.95 0.68 -9.61
CA ASP A 6 -24.17 1.59 -10.45
C ASP A 6 -22.68 1.60 -10.08
N ILE A 7 -22.35 1.59 -8.78
CA ILE A 7 -20.96 1.44 -8.32
C ILE A 7 -20.41 0.05 -8.70
N PHE A 8 -21.24 -0.99 -8.71
CA PHE A 8 -20.82 -2.35 -9.06
C PHE A 8 -20.45 -2.52 -10.55
N ASP A 9 -21.19 -1.90 -11.45
CA ASP A 9 -20.85 -1.92 -12.88
C ASP A 9 -19.60 -1.08 -13.17
N GLN A 10 -19.39 0.01 -12.42
CA GLN A 10 -18.17 0.81 -12.51
C GLN A 10 -16.95 0.04 -12.00
N ILE A 11 -17.02 -0.63 -10.83
CA ILE A 11 -15.91 -1.45 -10.31
C ILE A 11 -15.54 -2.58 -11.28
N ARG A 12 -16.52 -3.22 -11.92
CA ARG A 12 -16.28 -4.27 -12.94
C ARG A 12 -15.41 -3.81 -14.11
N LEU A 13 -15.51 -2.55 -14.53
CA LEU A 13 -14.67 -1.99 -15.60
C LEU A 13 -13.19 -1.86 -15.19
N PHE A 14 -12.92 -1.76 -13.88
CA PHE A 14 -11.58 -1.65 -13.32
C PHE A 14 -11.01 -2.99 -12.85
N LEU A 15 -11.78 -4.08 -12.91
CA LEU A 15 -11.27 -5.43 -12.62
C LEU A 15 -10.39 -5.92 -13.77
N PRO A 16 -9.31 -6.65 -13.48
CA PRO A 16 -8.35 -7.02 -14.50
C PRO A 16 -8.92 -8.11 -15.41
N LYS A 17 -8.84 -7.87 -16.72
CA LYS A 17 -9.34 -8.80 -17.76
C LYS A 17 -8.56 -10.12 -17.83
N TYR A 18 -7.42 -10.22 -17.14
CA TYR A 18 -6.62 -11.45 -17.10
C TYR A 18 -7.16 -12.47 -16.09
N LEU A 19 -8.08 -12.09 -15.20
CA LEU A 19 -8.72 -13.04 -14.28
C LEU A 19 -9.74 -13.89 -15.02
N THR A 20 -9.76 -15.17 -14.71
CA THR A 20 -10.84 -16.06 -15.10
C THR A 20 -12.18 -15.58 -14.50
N PRO A 21 -13.32 -15.99 -15.07
CA PRO A 21 -14.63 -15.65 -14.50
C PRO A 21 -14.79 -16.11 -13.05
N GLN A 22 -14.12 -17.20 -12.65
CA GLN A 22 -14.15 -17.71 -11.28
C GLN A 22 -13.32 -16.81 -10.34
N GLU A 23 -12.08 -16.50 -10.69
CA GLU A 23 -11.23 -15.61 -9.88
C GLU A 23 -11.84 -14.22 -9.73
N THR A 24 -12.54 -13.73 -10.75
CA THR A 24 -13.28 -12.46 -10.69
C THR A 24 -14.41 -12.52 -9.64
N ARG A 25 -15.16 -13.63 -9.59
CA ARG A 25 -16.21 -13.84 -8.58
C ARG A 25 -15.62 -13.99 -7.18
N ASP A 26 -14.50 -14.68 -7.06
CA ASP A 26 -13.83 -14.89 -5.78
C ASP A 26 -13.30 -13.56 -5.23
N LEU A 27 -12.59 -12.78 -6.05
CA LEU A 27 -12.14 -11.43 -5.70
C LEU A 27 -13.30 -10.53 -5.27
N TYR A 28 -14.42 -10.58 -6.00
CA TYR A 28 -15.63 -9.82 -5.64
C TYR A 28 -16.21 -10.27 -4.29
N SER A 29 -16.32 -11.58 -4.07
CA SER A 29 -16.78 -12.15 -2.80
C SER A 29 -15.90 -11.74 -1.63
N GLU A 30 -14.58 -11.65 -1.83
CA GLU A 30 -13.65 -11.18 -0.81
C GLU A 30 -13.74 -9.68 -0.55
N LEU A 31 -13.86 -8.86 -1.61
CA LEU A 31 -14.05 -7.41 -1.50
C LEU A 31 -15.37 -7.04 -0.81
N SER A 32 -16.45 -7.77 -1.05
CA SER A 32 -17.74 -7.52 -0.40
C SER A 32 -17.73 -7.83 1.10
N LYS A 33 -16.80 -8.66 1.58
CA LYS A 33 -16.58 -8.95 3.01
C LYS A 33 -15.72 -7.91 3.72
N PHE A 34 -15.27 -6.87 3.02
CA PHE A 34 -14.50 -5.79 3.63
C PHE A 34 -15.33 -5.05 4.71
N PRO A 35 -14.77 -4.75 5.90
CA PRO A 35 -13.36 -4.89 6.30
C PRO A 35 -13.07 -6.16 7.13
N GLU A 36 -13.90 -7.20 7.08
CA GLU A 36 -13.77 -8.37 7.97
C GLU A 36 -12.79 -9.44 7.47
N ASN A 37 -12.39 -9.41 6.20
CA ASN A 37 -11.40 -10.34 5.65
C ASN A 37 -9.99 -10.01 6.17
N LYS A 38 -9.32 -11.02 6.75
CA LYS A 38 -8.00 -10.86 7.40
C LYS A 38 -6.85 -11.50 6.63
N SER A 39 -7.13 -12.27 5.58
CA SER A 39 -6.09 -12.91 4.78
C SER A 39 -5.52 -11.91 3.78
N PHE A 40 -4.27 -11.48 3.99
CA PHE A 40 -3.60 -10.47 3.15
C PHE A 40 -2.46 -11.03 2.32
N TYR A 41 -1.91 -12.18 2.71
CA TYR A 41 -0.62 -12.64 2.21
C TYR A 41 -0.77 -13.88 1.35
N LEU A 42 0.00 -13.92 0.27
CA LEU A 42 0.15 -15.06 -0.61
C LEU A 42 1.50 -15.74 -0.37
N TYR A 43 1.48 -17.04 -0.19
CA TYR A 43 2.69 -17.86 -0.10
C TYR A 43 2.97 -18.51 -1.46
N ASN A 44 3.75 -17.82 -2.29
CA ASN A 44 4.22 -18.31 -3.58
C ASN A 44 5.69 -17.93 -3.75
N ALA A 45 6.58 -18.93 -3.77
CA ALA A 45 8.02 -18.72 -3.77
C ALA A 45 8.57 -18.06 -5.05
N ASP A 46 7.87 -18.19 -6.18
CA ASP A 46 8.29 -17.58 -7.44
C ASP A 46 7.89 -16.11 -7.52
N LEU A 47 6.69 -15.77 -7.03
CA LEU A 47 6.23 -14.39 -6.93
C LEU A 47 7.00 -13.62 -5.86
N GLN A 48 7.34 -14.24 -4.73
CA GLN A 48 8.10 -13.60 -3.65
C GLN A 48 9.52 -13.19 -4.06
N LYS A 49 10.06 -13.71 -5.17
CA LYS A 49 11.35 -13.28 -5.72
C LYS A 49 11.22 -12.08 -6.65
N GLN A 50 10.01 -11.75 -7.09
CA GLN A 50 9.74 -10.65 -8.01
C GLN A 50 9.44 -9.37 -7.22
N MET A 51 9.97 -8.24 -7.68
CA MET A 51 9.65 -6.93 -7.10
C MET A 51 8.32 -6.44 -7.69
N LEU A 52 7.22 -6.78 -7.02
CA LEU A 52 5.87 -6.42 -7.44
C LEU A 52 5.32 -5.24 -6.63
N GLN A 53 4.44 -4.46 -7.25
CA GLN A 53 3.68 -3.41 -6.57
C GLN A 53 2.85 -4.01 -5.44
N GLY A 54 2.91 -3.41 -4.25
CA GLY A 54 2.24 -3.90 -3.06
C GLY A 54 3.04 -4.93 -2.25
N ASP A 55 4.20 -5.40 -2.75
CA ASP A 55 5.00 -6.38 -2.02
C ASP A 55 5.91 -5.73 -0.98
N GLY A 56 6.12 -6.46 0.11
CA GLY A 56 6.95 -6.05 1.24
C GLY A 56 8.39 -6.51 1.07
N TRP A 57 9.33 -5.58 1.24
CA TRP A 57 10.77 -5.86 1.15
C TRP A 57 11.54 -5.17 2.28
N ARG A 58 12.69 -5.74 2.62
CA ARG A 58 13.70 -5.15 3.53
C ARG A 58 14.93 -4.74 2.74
N GLY A 59 15.52 -3.61 3.10
CA GLY A 59 16.76 -3.11 2.51
C GLY A 59 16.63 -1.72 1.89
N PHE A 60 15.44 -1.12 1.98
CA PHE A 60 15.22 0.25 1.56
C PHE A 60 16.00 1.22 2.45
N ILE A 61 16.52 2.30 1.87
CA ILE A 61 17.18 3.38 2.60
C ILE A 61 16.24 4.58 2.73
N VAL A 62 16.06 5.04 3.96
CA VAL A 62 15.47 6.34 4.28
C VAL A 62 16.56 7.27 4.80
N ILE A 63 16.48 8.54 4.43
CA ILE A 63 17.38 9.58 4.89
C ILE A 63 16.67 10.42 5.95
N ASP A 64 17.30 10.53 7.12
CA ASP A 64 16.90 11.49 8.14
C ASP A 64 17.40 12.88 7.71
N PHE A 65 16.49 13.77 7.31
CA PHE A 65 16.88 15.08 6.78
C PHE A 65 17.51 16.01 7.83
N ALA A 66 17.27 15.79 9.12
CA ALA A 66 17.86 16.62 10.17
C ALA A 66 19.33 16.26 10.42
N THR A 67 19.66 14.97 10.34
CA THR A 67 21.00 14.46 10.69
C THR A 67 21.82 13.99 9.48
N GLY A 68 21.18 13.81 8.32
CA GLY A 68 21.77 13.16 7.15
C GLY A 68 21.96 11.64 7.30
N ALA A 69 21.53 11.06 8.42
CA ALA A 69 21.72 9.64 8.69
C ALA A 69 20.90 8.77 7.73
N ARG A 70 21.53 7.72 7.20
CA ARG A 70 20.87 6.72 6.36
C ARG A 70 20.43 5.54 7.23
N LYS A 71 19.16 5.15 7.13
CA LYS A 71 18.60 4.02 7.86
C LYS A 71 18.05 2.99 6.88
N SER A 72 18.44 1.73 7.06
CA SER A 72 17.81 0.62 6.37
C SER A 72 16.47 0.31 7.02
N VAL A 73 15.42 0.20 6.22
CA VAL A 73 14.05 -0.08 6.68
C VAL A 73 13.40 -1.19 5.86
N SER A 74 12.31 -1.72 6.40
CA SER A 74 11.33 -2.49 5.64
C SER A 74 10.28 -1.54 5.07
N GLY A 75 9.71 -1.87 3.93
CA GLY A 75 8.68 -1.07 3.28
C GLY A 75 7.87 -1.85 2.27
N ILE A 76 6.82 -1.22 1.75
CA ILE A 76 6.00 -1.73 0.66
C ILE A 76 6.35 -0.99 -0.63
N ILE A 77 6.37 -1.70 -1.76
CA ILE A 77 6.61 -1.11 -3.07
C ILE A 77 5.35 -0.38 -3.56
N LEU A 78 5.48 0.88 -3.97
CA LEU A 78 4.41 1.68 -4.57
C LEU A 78 4.51 1.76 -6.09
N SER A 79 5.72 1.71 -6.65
CA SER A 79 5.90 1.73 -8.10
C SER A 79 5.18 0.56 -8.76
N ASN A 80 4.61 0.80 -9.93
CA ASN A 80 4.01 -0.26 -10.74
C ASN A 80 5.07 -1.31 -11.10
N SER A 81 4.72 -2.61 -11.00
CA SER A 81 5.60 -3.73 -11.29
C SER A 81 6.25 -3.64 -12.68
N CYS A 82 5.49 -3.18 -13.69
CA CYS A 82 6.00 -2.98 -15.03
C CYS A 82 7.09 -1.90 -15.08
N ASP A 83 6.95 -0.82 -14.30
CA ASP A 83 7.89 0.30 -14.32
C ASP A 83 9.24 -0.06 -13.68
N ILE A 84 9.25 -1.01 -12.75
CA ILE A 84 10.44 -1.42 -11.98
C ILE A 84 10.99 -2.80 -12.36
N SER A 85 10.40 -3.45 -13.36
CA SER A 85 10.89 -4.75 -13.85
C SER A 85 12.35 -4.67 -14.26
N ILE A 86 13.17 -5.62 -13.80
CA ILE A 86 14.60 -5.68 -14.14
C ILE A 86 14.85 -6.08 -15.59
N ASP A 87 13.85 -6.70 -16.23
CA ASP A 87 13.95 -7.21 -17.60
C ASP A 87 13.77 -6.11 -18.65
N ASN A 88 13.29 -4.93 -18.25
CA ASN A 88 13.11 -3.81 -19.18
C ASN A 88 14.44 -3.14 -19.51
N VAL A 89 14.73 -3.02 -20.80
CA VAL A 89 15.81 -2.18 -21.33
C VAL A 89 15.43 -0.71 -21.13
N ARG A 90 16.34 0.07 -20.54
CA ARG A 90 16.11 1.49 -20.26
C ARG A 90 17.34 2.31 -20.59
N ASP A 91 17.12 3.47 -21.19
CA ASP A 91 18.17 4.46 -21.46
C ASP A 91 18.58 5.21 -20.18
N LEU A 92 17.65 5.36 -19.23
CA LEU A 92 17.84 6.09 -17.98
C LEU A 92 17.56 5.21 -16.76
N PRO A 93 18.31 5.41 -15.64
CA PRO A 93 18.02 4.73 -14.39
C PRO A 93 16.67 5.17 -13.83
N VAL A 94 15.93 4.23 -13.25
CA VAL A 94 14.63 4.48 -12.62
C VAL A 94 14.72 4.41 -11.11
N ASN A 95 13.80 5.13 -10.47
CA ASN A 95 13.60 5.07 -9.03
C ASN A 95 12.44 4.14 -8.68
N LEU A 96 12.66 3.35 -7.64
CA LEU A 96 11.66 2.56 -6.96
C LEU A 96 11.01 3.43 -5.88
N LEU A 97 9.71 3.62 -5.96
CA LEU A 97 8.92 4.29 -4.93
C LEU A 97 8.50 3.26 -3.89
N PHE A 98 8.68 3.60 -2.62
CA PHE A 98 8.28 2.76 -1.49
C PHE A 98 7.78 3.62 -0.33
N ALA A 99 7.03 3.00 0.57
CA ALA A 99 6.60 3.59 1.83
C ALA A 99 7.04 2.70 3.00
N PRO A 100 7.57 3.26 4.10
CA PRO A 100 8.09 2.46 5.20
C PRO A 100 6.99 1.67 5.93
N LEU A 101 7.37 0.49 6.41
CA LEU A 101 6.55 -0.32 7.29
C LEU A 101 6.73 0.12 8.74
N ILE A 102 5.63 0.54 9.36
CA ILE A 102 5.60 1.06 10.73
C ILE A 102 4.81 0.09 11.60
N GLU A 103 5.47 -0.53 12.57
CA GLU A 103 4.78 -1.37 13.55
C GLU A 103 3.72 -0.56 14.29
N ILE A 104 2.52 -1.13 14.45
CA ILE A 104 1.37 -0.42 15.03
C ILE A 104 1.66 0.06 16.45
N GLN A 105 2.45 -0.69 17.22
CA GLN A 105 2.87 -0.31 18.58
C GLN A 105 3.72 0.97 18.58
N LYS A 106 4.63 1.13 17.61
CA LYS A 106 5.44 2.36 17.46
C LYS A 106 4.56 3.55 17.10
N TYR A 107 3.55 3.32 16.26
CA TYR A 107 2.56 4.36 15.92
C TYR A 107 1.73 4.76 17.14
N VAL A 108 1.25 3.80 17.95
CA VAL A 108 0.55 4.06 19.22
C VAL A 108 1.41 4.88 20.18
N LEU A 109 2.68 4.53 20.34
CA LEU A 109 3.61 5.30 21.19
C LEU A 109 3.74 6.75 20.71
N ARG A 110 3.87 6.98 19.40
CA ARG A 110 3.90 8.34 18.84
C ARG A 110 2.61 9.11 19.12
N LEU A 111 1.44 8.48 19.01
CA LEU A 111 0.16 9.12 19.34
C LEU A 111 0.10 9.53 20.83
N LYS A 112 0.66 8.71 21.74
CA LYS A 112 0.77 9.06 23.17
C LYS A 112 1.69 10.26 23.38
N THR A 113 2.84 10.30 22.68
CA THR A 113 3.79 11.42 22.78
C THR A 113 3.19 12.76 22.35
N ILE A 114 2.28 12.77 21.38
CA ILE A 114 1.59 14.00 20.95
C ILE A 114 0.33 14.33 21.78
N GLY A 115 0.12 13.64 22.91
CA GLY A 115 -0.93 13.95 23.88
C GLY A 115 -2.30 13.36 23.57
N LYS A 116 -2.43 12.34 22.70
CA LYS A 116 -3.71 11.64 22.50
C LYS A 116 -4.06 10.80 23.74
N THR A 117 -5.33 10.82 24.12
CA THR A 117 -5.84 9.99 25.22
C THR A 117 -5.97 8.53 24.78
N GLU A 118 -5.99 7.58 25.73
CA GLU A 118 -6.13 6.16 25.41
C GLU A 118 -7.39 5.88 24.57
N HIS A 119 -8.52 6.49 24.92
CA HIS A 119 -9.77 6.34 24.17
C HIS A 119 -9.69 6.88 22.73
N GLN A 120 -8.97 7.99 22.50
CA GLN A 120 -8.75 8.50 21.15
C GLN A 120 -7.87 7.54 20.34
N ILE A 121 -6.82 6.99 20.96
CA ILE A 121 -5.92 6.04 20.32
C ILE A 121 -6.68 4.77 19.94
N GLU A 122 -7.47 4.21 20.85
CA GLU A 122 -8.32 3.04 20.59
C GLU A 122 -9.23 3.24 19.38
N ASN A 123 -9.91 4.39 19.31
CA ASN A 123 -10.78 4.74 18.18
C ASN A 123 -9.98 4.85 16.87
N ILE A 124 -8.83 5.55 16.87
CA ILE A 124 -7.96 5.68 15.70
C ILE A 124 -7.48 4.32 15.22
N ILE A 125 -6.96 3.46 16.11
CA ILE A 125 -6.46 2.13 15.76
C ILE A 125 -7.59 1.23 15.25
N ARG A 126 -8.79 1.32 15.83
CA ARG A 126 -9.97 0.61 15.33
C ARG A 126 -10.30 1.02 13.89
N ASP A 127 -10.27 2.31 13.59
CA ASP A 127 -10.58 2.81 12.25
C ASP A 127 -9.47 2.48 11.23
N ILE A 128 -8.20 2.45 11.66
CA ILE A 128 -7.07 1.96 10.85
C ILE A 128 -7.24 0.48 10.53
N ARG A 129 -7.51 -0.37 11.52
CA ARG A 129 -7.73 -1.82 11.33
C ARG A 129 -8.93 -2.11 10.41
N LYS A 130 -9.98 -1.29 10.51
CA LYS A 130 -11.13 -1.32 9.60
C LYS A 130 -10.86 -0.66 8.24
N GLN A 131 -9.62 -0.24 7.99
CA GLN A 131 -9.15 0.37 6.75
C GLN A 131 -9.93 1.65 6.36
N ARG A 132 -10.54 2.35 7.33
CA ARG A 132 -11.34 3.58 7.10
C ARG A 132 -10.48 4.83 6.91
N VAL A 133 -9.25 4.83 7.42
CA VAL A 133 -8.31 5.93 7.22
C VAL A 133 -7.69 5.80 5.82
N THR A 134 -8.01 6.73 4.92
CA THR A 134 -7.62 6.62 3.49
C THR A 134 -6.12 6.83 3.25
N SER A 135 -5.45 7.62 4.09
CA SER A 135 -4.01 7.85 4.02
C SER A 135 -3.15 6.75 4.66
N ILE A 136 -3.78 5.75 5.30
CA ILE A 136 -3.06 4.67 5.97
C ILE A 136 -3.53 3.34 5.41
N PHE A 137 -2.60 2.51 4.94
CA PHE A 137 -2.88 1.13 4.61
C PHE A 137 -2.47 0.22 5.77
N TYR A 138 -3.44 -0.49 6.35
CA TYR A 138 -3.20 -1.42 7.44
C TYR A 138 -2.76 -2.80 6.92
N LEU A 139 -1.82 -3.42 7.63
CA LEU A 139 -1.31 -4.76 7.37
C LEU A 139 -1.44 -5.63 8.63
N PRO A 140 -2.18 -6.76 8.58
CA PRO A 140 -2.22 -7.69 9.70
C PRO A 140 -0.85 -8.35 9.93
N GLU A 141 -0.65 -8.97 11.09
CA GLU A 141 0.56 -9.75 11.33
C GLU A 141 0.76 -10.83 10.27
N CYS A 142 1.99 -10.97 9.78
CA CYS A 142 2.43 -12.11 8.98
C CYS A 142 3.37 -12.94 9.85
N GLN A 143 2.89 -14.08 10.33
CA GLN A 143 3.55 -14.87 11.38
C GLN A 143 5.04 -15.11 11.08
N GLY A 144 5.91 -14.69 12.00
CA GLY A 144 7.36 -14.86 11.89
C GLY A 144 8.06 -13.93 10.88
N ILE A 145 7.32 -13.08 10.16
CA ILE A 145 7.86 -12.19 9.12
C ILE A 145 7.71 -10.72 9.53
N ILE A 146 6.47 -10.27 9.77
CA ILE A 146 6.17 -8.90 10.22
C ILE A 146 5.13 -8.90 11.32
N GLN A 147 5.29 -7.97 12.27
CA GLN A 147 4.26 -7.65 13.26
C GLN A 147 3.11 -6.88 12.60
N GLU A 148 1.98 -6.77 13.29
CA GLU A 148 0.88 -5.89 12.88
C GLU A 148 1.40 -4.47 12.61
N SER A 149 1.17 -3.97 11.40
CA SER A 149 1.84 -2.78 10.88
C SER A 149 0.93 -1.90 10.05
N ILE A 150 1.40 -0.68 9.80
CA ILE A 150 0.75 0.29 8.94
C ILE A 150 1.75 0.82 7.91
N ILE A 151 1.22 1.26 6.78
CA ILE A 151 1.91 2.05 5.77
C ILE A 151 1.23 3.41 5.72
N ALA A 152 2.01 4.46 5.99
CA ALA A 152 1.57 5.83 5.81
C ALA A 152 1.79 6.22 4.35
N LEU A 153 0.72 6.44 3.59
CA LEU A 153 0.80 6.71 2.15
C LEU A 153 1.28 8.12 1.83
N ASP A 154 1.34 9.00 2.84
CA ASP A 154 1.97 10.32 2.79
C ASP A 154 3.49 10.29 3.03
N ASP A 155 4.05 9.18 3.52
CA ASP A 155 5.49 9.01 3.77
C ASP A 155 6.13 8.16 2.68
N ILE A 156 6.31 8.77 1.51
CA ILE A 156 6.83 8.10 0.31
C ILE A 156 8.28 8.51 0.07
N HIS A 157 9.09 7.52 -0.25
CA HIS A 157 10.49 7.70 -0.60
C HIS A 157 10.80 7.11 -1.97
N ALA A 158 11.74 7.74 -2.65
CA ALA A 158 12.35 7.22 -3.85
C ALA A 158 13.70 6.57 -3.51
N HIS A 159 13.91 5.36 -4.02
CA HIS A 159 15.17 4.65 -3.92
C HIS A 159 15.67 4.30 -5.32
N PRO A 160 16.91 4.65 -5.71
CA PRO A 160 17.44 4.21 -7.00
C PRO A 160 17.38 2.68 -7.12
N LEU A 161 16.73 2.16 -8.17
CA LEU A 161 16.45 0.73 -8.30
C LEU A 161 17.74 -0.10 -8.31
N GLN A 162 18.77 0.38 -9.01
CA GLN A 162 20.05 -0.32 -9.10
C GLN A 162 20.79 -0.37 -7.74
N ASP A 163 20.75 0.71 -6.96
CA ASP A 163 21.31 0.70 -5.59
C ASP A 163 20.54 -0.30 -4.72
N PHE A 164 19.20 -0.32 -4.81
CA PHE A 164 18.37 -1.25 -4.04
C PHE A 164 18.72 -2.71 -4.34
N ILE A 165 18.78 -3.10 -5.61
CA ILE A 165 19.14 -4.47 -6.04
C ILE A 165 20.55 -4.83 -5.59
N SER A 166 21.52 -3.92 -5.75
CA SER A 166 22.92 -4.16 -5.37
C SER A 166 23.09 -4.45 -3.87
N ARG A 167 22.17 -3.95 -3.03
CA ARG A 167 22.12 -4.21 -1.58
C ARG A 167 21.58 -5.58 -1.21
N LYS A 168 21.17 -6.40 -2.19
CA LYS A 168 20.60 -7.75 -1.99
C LYS A 168 19.40 -7.68 -1.02
N PRO A 169 18.32 -6.99 -1.41
CA PRO A 169 17.19 -6.77 -0.54
C PRO A 169 16.50 -8.12 -0.26
N THR A 170 15.85 -8.22 0.89
CA THR A 170 15.19 -9.46 1.32
C THR A 170 13.68 -9.33 1.17
N PRO A 171 13.00 -10.23 0.44
CA PRO A 171 11.55 -10.21 0.37
C PRO A 171 10.94 -10.55 1.74
N LEU A 172 9.83 -9.91 2.07
CA LEU A 172 9.10 -10.15 3.32
C LEU A 172 7.78 -10.85 3.03
N PHE A 173 6.94 -10.27 2.18
CA PHE A 173 5.62 -10.82 1.86
C PHE A 173 5.18 -10.39 0.47
N THR A 174 4.29 -11.19 -0.12
CA THR A 174 3.55 -10.84 -1.32
C THR A 174 2.07 -10.72 -0.96
N LEU A 175 1.40 -9.67 -1.43
CA LEU A 175 -0.04 -9.52 -1.20
C LEU A 175 -0.82 -10.53 -2.04
N ASN A 176 -1.89 -11.08 -1.46
CA ASN A 176 -2.87 -11.79 -2.27
C ASN A 176 -3.70 -10.81 -3.11
N GLN A 177 -4.46 -11.34 -4.07
CA GLN A 177 -5.22 -10.54 -5.02
C GLN A 177 -6.17 -9.53 -4.32
N TYR A 178 -6.84 -9.98 -3.26
CA TYR A 178 -7.73 -9.14 -2.44
C TYR A 178 -7.00 -7.95 -1.81
N ALA A 179 -5.92 -8.20 -1.07
CA ALA A 179 -5.17 -7.16 -0.37
C ALA A 179 -4.44 -6.23 -1.33
N PHE A 180 -3.96 -6.76 -2.46
CA PHE A 180 -3.41 -5.95 -3.55
C PHE A 180 -4.46 -4.97 -4.10
N TYR A 181 -5.69 -5.44 -4.35
CA TYR A 181 -6.78 -4.56 -4.81
C TYR A 181 -7.16 -3.50 -3.78
N LEU A 182 -7.23 -3.87 -2.50
CA LEU A 182 -7.45 -2.92 -1.43
C LEU A 182 -6.34 -1.86 -1.37
N PHE A 183 -5.08 -2.28 -1.54
CA PHE A 183 -3.93 -1.38 -1.63
C PHE A 183 -4.04 -0.41 -2.81
N LEU A 184 -4.39 -0.89 -4.00
CA LEU A 184 -4.61 -0.05 -5.19
C LEU A 184 -5.73 0.97 -5.01
N ILE A 185 -6.85 0.57 -4.39
CA ILE A 185 -7.96 1.49 -4.06
C ILE A 185 -7.46 2.59 -3.13
N LYS A 186 -6.70 2.24 -2.09
CA LYS A 186 -6.12 3.23 -1.16
C LYS A 186 -5.15 4.18 -1.84
N LEU A 187 -4.25 3.67 -2.67
CA LEU A 187 -3.32 4.50 -3.46
C LEU A 187 -4.08 5.47 -4.37
N SER A 188 -5.10 4.98 -5.06
CA SER A 188 -5.91 5.80 -5.98
C SER A 188 -6.65 6.92 -5.24
N ILE A 189 -7.27 6.61 -4.10
CA ILE A 189 -7.93 7.62 -3.26
C ILE A 189 -6.92 8.61 -2.69
N HIS A 190 -5.73 8.14 -2.30
CA HIS A 190 -4.70 8.97 -1.69
C HIS A 190 -4.12 9.99 -2.70
N PHE A 191 -3.73 9.54 -3.89
CA PHE A 191 -3.10 10.41 -4.90
C PHE A 191 -4.07 11.22 -5.75
N SER A 192 -5.28 10.70 -5.98
CA SER A 192 -6.19 11.24 -6.98
C SER A 192 -7.51 11.67 -6.34
N ARG A 193 -7.48 12.53 -5.31
CA ARG A 193 -8.70 13.05 -4.65
C ARG A 193 -9.57 13.84 -5.64
N PHE A 194 -10.37 13.14 -6.44
CA PHE A 194 -11.17 13.70 -7.54
C PHE A 194 -12.21 14.73 -7.06
N GLN A 195 -12.60 14.68 -5.80
CA GLN A 195 -13.52 15.64 -5.17
C GLN A 195 -12.75 16.58 -4.23
N GLU A 196 -11.85 17.40 -4.77
CA GLU A 196 -11.08 18.37 -3.98
C GLU A 196 -11.87 19.65 -3.62
N GLY A 197 -13.08 19.82 -4.17
CA GLY A 197 -13.93 20.99 -3.91
C GLY A 197 -13.38 22.30 -4.48
N ILE A 198 -12.37 22.24 -5.34
CA ILE A 198 -11.74 23.40 -5.99
C ILE A 198 -12.27 23.52 -7.41
N SER A 199 -12.90 24.67 -7.72
CA SER A 199 -13.19 25.03 -9.11
C SER A 199 -11.90 25.45 -9.80
N ARG A 200 -11.54 24.78 -10.89
CA ARG A 200 -10.40 25.14 -11.76
C ARG A 200 -10.84 25.78 -13.07
N PHE A 201 -12.02 26.40 -13.09
CA PHE A 201 -12.46 27.23 -14.21
C PHE A 201 -11.92 28.65 -14.04
N ASN A 202 -11.66 29.34 -15.14
CA ASN A 202 -11.37 30.77 -15.08
C ASN A 202 -12.61 31.49 -14.59
N ASP A 203 -12.45 32.40 -13.62
CA ASP A 203 -13.51 33.32 -13.25
C ASP A 203 -13.89 34.13 -14.51
N ALA A 204 -15.18 34.22 -14.80
CA ALA A 204 -15.66 35.07 -15.89
C ALA A 204 -15.26 36.52 -15.57
N ALA A 205 -14.48 37.13 -16.47
CA ALA A 205 -14.07 38.53 -16.40
C ALA A 205 -15.27 39.50 -16.48
#